data_AF-A0A7J6SJT1-F1
#
_entry.id   AF-A0A7J6SJT1-F1
#
_cell.length_a   1.000
_cell.length_b   1.000
_cell.length_c   1.000
_cell.angle_alpha   90.00
_cell.angle_beta   90.00
_cell.angle_gamma   90.00
#
_symmetry.space_group_name_H-M   'P 1'
#
loop_
_entity.id
_entity.type
_entity.pdbx_description
1 polymer ?
#
loop_
_entity_poly.entity_id
_entity_poly.type
_entity_poly.pdbx_seq_one_letter_code
_entity_poly.pdbx_strand_id
1 'polypeptide(L)'
;ALDSLVKFYEDPRALSALAEHTLTDAVLQLRVGWALQVLSLTRQLTNLAGNLWSHSLQNKRAERNEILLVHEFHRKKFIVPDKERPGDRKSYQADVFDEGGDNPQAKAPAGPRRKKAAYAGGLVLEPKAGLYDKLVLLLDFNSLYPSIIREYNICFTTVD
;
A
#
# COMPACT_ATOMS: atom_id res chain seq x y z
N ALA A 1 -29.09 -8.50 -15.46
CA ALA A 1 -28.99 -8.32 -13.98
C ALA A 1 -30.12 -7.44 -13.45
N LEU A 2 -30.41 -6.28 -14.05
CA LEU A 2 -31.59 -5.48 -13.67
C LEU A 2 -32.92 -6.12 -14.10
N ASP A 3 -32.98 -6.80 -15.25
CA ASP A 3 -34.24 -7.40 -15.74
C ASP A 3 -34.76 -8.54 -14.84
N SER A 4 -33.89 -9.19 -14.08
CA SER A 4 -34.28 -10.19 -13.08
C SER A 4 -34.85 -9.58 -11.79
N LEU A 5 -34.59 -8.29 -11.53
CA LEU A 5 -35.07 -7.59 -10.34
C LEU A 5 -36.58 -7.35 -10.40
N VAL A 6 -37.11 -7.09 -11.60
CA VAL A 6 -38.54 -6.80 -11.85
C VAL A 6 -39.43 -7.95 -11.37
N LYS A 7 -38.97 -9.20 -11.52
CA LYS A 7 -39.68 -10.41 -11.08
C LYS A 7 -39.94 -10.47 -9.58
N PHE A 8 -39.09 -9.83 -8.76
CA PHE A 8 -39.27 -9.79 -7.31
C PHE A 8 -40.35 -8.79 -6.87
N TYR A 9 -40.82 -7.90 -7.76
CA TYR A 9 -41.91 -6.95 -7.49
C TYR A 9 -43.30 -7.50 -7.82
N GLU A 10 -43.38 -8.66 -8.49
CA GLU A 10 -44.65 -9.29 -8.87
C GLU A 10 -45.30 -10.07 -7.72
N ASP A 11 -44.50 -10.52 -6.73
CA ASP A 11 -44.97 -11.29 -5.57
C ASP A 11 -44.51 -10.64 -4.24
N PRO A 12 -45.42 -10.40 -3.27
CA PRO A 12 -45.05 -9.82 -1.98
C PRO A 12 -44.00 -10.61 -1.20
N ARG A 13 -43.97 -11.94 -1.30
CA ARG A 13 -42.99 -12.77 -0.58
C ARG A 13 -41.61 -12.65 -1.21
N ALA A 14 -41.54 -12.66 -2.54
CA ALA A 14 -40.31 -12.39 -3.29
C ALA A 14 -39.73 -11.00 -2.96
N LEU A 15 -40.58 -9.97 -2.84
CA LEU A 15 -40.15 -8.62 -2.46
C LEU A 15 -39.59 -8.60 -1.02
N SER A 16 -40.25 -9.28 -0.08
CA SER A 16 -39.76 -9.41 1.30
C SER A 16 -38.40 -10.11 1.35
N ALA A 17 -38.23 -11.19 0.59
CA ALA A 17 -36.97 -11.92 0.51
C ALA A 17 -35.82 -11.05 -0.06
N LEU A 18 -36.12 -10.20 -1.05
CA LEU A 18 -35.16 -9.23 -1.58
C LEU A 18 -34.76 -8.20 -0.52
N ALA A 19 -35.73 -7.67 0.24
CA ALA A 19 -35.45 -6.76 1.35
C ALA A 19 -34.57 -7.42 2.43
N GLU A 20 -34.89 -8.66 2.82
CA GLU A 20 -34.09 -9.45 3.76
C GLU A 20 -32.67 -9.72 3.25
N HIS A 21 -32.51 -9.98 1.96
CA HIS A 21 -31.19 -10.16 1.34
C HIS A 21 -30.36 -8.88 1.45
N THR A 22 -30.92 -7.73 1.06
CA THR A 22 -30.19 -6.44 1.16
C THR A 22 -29.84 -6.05 2.59
N LEU A 23 -30.72 -6.35 3.55
CA LEU A 23 -30.44 -6.18 4.97
C LEU A 23 -29.30 -7.11 5.42
N THR A 24 -29.35 -8.37 5.01
CA THR A 24 -28.32 -9.36 5.33
C THR A 24 -26.97 -8.92 4.77
N ASP A 25 -26.91 -8.44 3.53
CA ASP A 25 -25.70 -7.91 2.91
C ASP A 25 -25.13 -6.73 3.70
N ALA A 26 -25.97 -5.76 4.10
CA ALA A 26 -25.54 -4.61 4.89
C ALA A 26 -24.98 -5.06 6.26
N VAL A 27 -25.62 -6.03 6.92
CA VAL A 27 -25.15 -6.59 8.19
C VAL A 27 -23.84 -7.34 8.00
N LEU A 28 -23.67 -8.11 6.93
CA LEU A 28 -22.43 -8.82 6.62
C LEU A 28 -21.28 -7.85 6.37
N GLN A 29 -21.51 -6.77 5.61
CA GLN A 29 -20.53 -5.71 5.40
C GLN A 29 -20.09 -5.07 6.72
N LEU A 30 -21.04 -4.76 7.61
CA LEU A 30 -20.74 -4.21 8.94
C LEU A 30 -19.96 -5.20 9.81
N ARG A 31 -20.33 -6.50 9.79
CA ARG A 31 -19.63 -7.55 10.55
C ARG A 31 -18.20 -7.74 10.09
N VAL A 32 -17.94 -7.72 8.78
CA VAL A 32 -16.58 -7.77 8.22
C VAL A 32 -15.78 -6.53 8.66
N GLY A 33 -16.37 -5.33 8.54
CA GLY A 33 -15.73 -4.09 8.97
C GLY A 33 -15.39 -4.08 10.48
N TRP A 34 -16.25 -4.66 11.31
CA TRP A 34 -16.03 -4.82 12.74
C TRP A 34 -14.94 -5.84 13.06
N ALA A 35 -14.99 -7.02 12.42
CA ALA A 35 -14.01 -8.09 12.63
C ALA A 35 -12.58 -7.65 12.24
N LEU A 36 -12.45 -6.82 11.19
CA LEU A 36 -11.19 -6.22 10.78
C LEU A 36 -10.82 -4.95 11.56
N GLN A 37 -11.67 -4.52 12.50
CA GLN A 37 -11.43 -3.34 13.33
C GLN A 37 -11.15 -2.07 12.51
N VAL A 38 -11.85 -1.89 11.37
CA VAL A 38 -11.54 -0.86 10.38
C VAL A 38 -11.55 0.54 11.01
N LEU A 39 -12.55 0.85 11.83
CA LEU A 39 -12.69 2.19 12.43
C LEU A 39 -11.60 2.48 13.47
N SER A 40 -11.28 1.54 14.36
CA SER A 40 -10.27 1.75 15.40
C SER A 40 -8.87 1.81 14.79
N LEU A 41 -8.55 0.92 13.85
CA LEU A 41 -7.25 0.89 13.18
C LEU A 41 -7.02 2.17 12.36
N THR A 42 -8.00 2.58 11.55
CA THR A 42 -7.84 3.79 10.72
C THR A 42 -7.77 5.05 11.57
N ARG A 43 -8.48 5.13 12.71
CA ARG A 43 -8.35 6.24 13.66
C ARG A 43 -6.93 6.31 14.23
N GLN A 44 -6.35 5.19 14.65
CA GLN A 44 -4.98 5.15 15.18
C GLN A 44 -3.96 5.57 14.11
N LEU A 45 -4.07 5.03 12.90
CA LEU A 45 -3.21 5.41 11.76
C LEU A 45 -3.31 6.91 11.45
N THR A 46 -4.51 7.48 11.54
CA THR A 46 -4.75 8.90 11.30
C THR A 46 -4.11 9.77 12.38
N ASN A 47 -4.24 9.38 13.65
CA ASN A 47 -3.62 10.09 14.76
C ASN A 47 -2.09 10.02 14.71
N LEU A 48 -1.53 8.89 14.26
CA LEU A 48 -0.08 8.72 14.09
C LEU A 48 0.47 9.57 12.94
N ALA A 49 -0.19 9.54 11.78
CA ALA A 49 0.27 10.26 10.60
C ALA A 49 -0.06 11.76 10.62
N GLY A 50 -1.17 12.15 11.26
CA GLY A 50 -1.65 13.54 11.29
C GLY A 50 -2.38 13.97 10.02
N ASN A 51 -2.98 13.04 9.27
CA ASN A 51 -3.76 13.31 8.06
C ASN A 51 -5.28 13.34 8.33
N LEU A 52 -6.10 13.54 7.28
CA LEU A 52 -7.57 13.45 7.39
C LEU A 52 -8.04 12.00 7.50
N TRP A 53 -8.97 11.72 8.42
CA TRP A 53 -9.46 10.34 8.66
C TRP A 53 -10.14 9.73 7.43
N SER A 54 -10.85 10.55 6.63
CA SER A 54 -11.47 10.13 5.36
C SER A 54 -10.46 9.57 4.37
N HIS A 55 -9.21 10.07 4.35
CA HIS A 55 -8.15 9.58 3.47
C HIS A 55 -7.52 8.29 4.00
N SER A 56 -7.47 8.11 5.32
CA SER A 56 -7.07 6.85 5.94
C SER A 56 -8.07 5.73 5.65
N LEU A 57 -9.38 6.03 5.64
CA LEU A 57 -10.44 5.09 5.24
C LEU A 57 -10.33 4.68 3.76
N GLN A 58 -9.82 5.55 2.88
CA GLN A 58 -9.53 5.25 1.47
C GLN A 58 -8.20 4.51 1.25
N ASN A 59 -7.49 4.13 2.32
CA ASN A 59 -6.21 3.43 2.29
C ASN A 59 -5.10 4.13 1.45
N LYS A 60 -5.03 5.46 1.50
CA LYS A 60 -3.97 6.23 0.82
C LYS A 60 -2.65 6.18 1.61
N ARG A 61 -1.90 5.07 1.51
CA ARG A 61 -0.63 4.85 2.26
C ARG A 61 0.42 5.94 2.02
N ALA A 62 0.68 6.29 0.77
CA ALA A 62 1.73 7.26 0.43
C ALA A 62 1.45 8.62 1.07
N GLU A 63 0.20 9.08 1.02
CA GLU A 63 -0.22 10.34 1.64
C GLU A 63 -0.05 10.32 3.16
N ARG A 64 -0.32 9.20 3.85
CA ARG A 64 -0.07 9.10 5.29
C ARG A 64 1.41 9.30 5.62
N ASN A 65 2.30 8.66 4.86
CA ASN A 65 3.73 8.80 5.05
C ASN A 65 4.23 10.22 4.72
N GLU A 66 3.71 10.83 3.65
CA GLU A 66 4.00 12.21 3.26
C GLU A 66 3.65 13.18 4.39
N ILE A 67 2.41 13.12 4.88
CA ILE A 67 1.94 14.02 5.95
C ILE A 67 2.70 13.78 7.26
N LEU A 68 3.01 12.53 7.60
CA LEU A 68 3.86 12.22 8.76
C LEU A 68 5.22 12.91 8.67
N LEU A 69 5.89 12.82 7.52
CA LEU A 69 7.19 13.46 7.30
C LEU A 69 7.07 14.98 7.30
N VAL A 70 6.03 15.54 6.67
CA VAL A 70 5.80 16.99 6.66
C VAL A 70 5.64 17.53 8.09
N HIS A 71 4.88 16.86 8.95
CA HIS A 71 4.74 17.25 10.37
C HIS A 71 6.10 17.21 11.10
N GLU A 72 6.89 16.15 10.90
CA GLU A 72 8.19 15.99 11.54
C GLU A 72 9.22 17.04 11.09
N PHE A 73 9.33 17.28 9.78
CA PHE A 73 10.25 18.28 9.23
C PHE A 73 9.83 19.71 9.58
N HIS A 74 8.53 20.01 9.54
CA HIS A 74 8.01 21.30 10.00
C HIS A 74 8.30 21.54 11.49
N ARG A 75 8.14 20.51 12.34
CA ARG A 75 8.49 20.59 13.77
C ARG A 75 9.98 20.89 13.98
N LYS A 76 10.85 20.32 13.15
CA LYS A 76 12.30 20.55 13.15
C LYS A 76 12.74 21.82 12.39
N LYS A 77 11.82 22.65 11.90
CA LYS A 77 12.08 23.90 11.18
C LYS A 77 12.78 23.74 9.83
N PHE A 78 12.56 22.61 9.16
CA PHE A 78 12.96 22.43 7.76
C PHE A 78 11.91 23.00 6.82
N ILE A 79 12.37 23.42 5.63
CA ILE A 79 11.49 23.72 4.50
C ILE A 79 11.12 22.39 3.85
N VAL A 80 9.83 22.17 3.62
CA VAL A 80 9.32 20.95 2.96
C VAL A 80 9.16 21.19 1.45
N PRO A 81 9.31 20.15 0.62
CA PRO A 81 9.08 20.28 -0.82
C PRO A 81 7.64 20.69 -1.15
N ASP A 82 7.49 21.49 -2.20
CA ASP A 82 6.18 21.85 -2.73
C ASP A 82 5.50 20.64 -3.37
N LYS A 83 4.16 20.60 -3.25
CA LYS A 83 3.37 19.51 -3.81
C LYS A 83 3.36 19.58 -5.33
N GLU A 84 3.90 18.55 -5.99
CA GLU A 84 3.86 18.43 -7.43
C GLU A 84 2.41 18.36 -7.94
N ARG A 85 2.04 19.24 -8.87
CA ARG A 85 0.75 19.17 -9.54
C ARG A 85 0.84 18.22 -10.73
N PRO A 86 -0.25 17.55 -11.12
CA PRO A 86 -0.30 16.79 -12.36
C PRO A 86 -0.04 17.72 -13.56
N GLY A 87 1.22 17.78 -14.04
CA GLY A 87 1.68 18.69 -15.08
C GLY A 87 3.09 19.24 -14.84
N ASP A 88 3.50 19.35 -13.57
CA ASP A 88 4.80 19.93 -13.16
C ASP A 88 5.95 18.92 -13.12
N ARG A 89 5.86 17.82 -13.89
CA ARG A 89 6.94 16.80 -13.99
C ARG A 89 8.18 17.39 -14.66
N LYS A 90 8.90 18.28 -13.98
CA LYS A 90 10.33 18.43 -14.13
C LYS A 90 10.91 17.24 -13.39
N SER A 91 11.54 16.35 -14.14
CA SER A 91 12.29 15.21 -13.65
C SER A 91 13.23 15.65 -12.53
N TYR A 92 12.81 15.49 -11.26
CA TYR A 92 13.80 15.46 -10.19
C TYR A 92 14.65 14.22 -10.47
N GLN A 93 15.89 14.54 -10.80
CA GLN A 93 16.83 13.71 -11.51
C GLN A 93 17.11 12.44 -10.69
N ALA A 94 16.84 11.29 -11.28
CA ALA A 94 17.17 9.98 -10.73
C ALA A 94 18.63 9.60 -11.04
N ASP A 95 19.55 10.57 -11.11
CA ASP A 95 20.92 10.36 -11.59
C ASP A 95 21.96 10.47 -10.47
N VAL A 96 21.85 9.69 -9.38
CA VAL A 96 22.94 9.63 -8.37
C VAL A 96 23.39 8.21 -7.99
N PHE A 97 22.73 7.13 -8.44
CA PHE A 97 23.25 5.78 -8.14
C PHE A 97 23.15 4.84 -9.35
N ASP A 98 24.05 5.04 -10.30
CA ASP A 98 24.47 4.01 -11.26
C ASP A 98 25.97 3.75 -11.06
N GLU A 99 26.30 2.83 -10.15
CA GLU A 99 27.59 2.15 -10.18
C GLU A 99 27.36 0.64 -10.28
N GLY A 100 27.61 0.11 -11.48
CA GLY A 100 28.21 -1.21 -11.66
C GLY A 100 27.30 -2.42 -11.51
N GLY A 101 26.46 -2.68 -12.51
CA GLY A 101 25.74 -3.94 -12.65
C GLY A 101 25.59 -4.36 -14.11
N ASP A 102 26.66 -4.89 -14.68
CA ASP A 102 26.73 -5.41 -16.05
C ASP A 102 25.67 -6.50 -16.28
N ASN A 103 24.67 -6.21 -17.13
CA ASN A 103 23.76 -7.22 -17.63
C ASN A 103 23.22 -6.82 -19.02
N PRO A 104 23.91 -7.21 -20.10
CA PRO A 104 23.45 -7.00 -21.47
C PRO A 104 22.42 -8.08 -21.82
N GLN A 105 21.16 -7.68 -21.91
CA GLN A 105 20.03 -8.26 -22.70
C GLN A 105 18.72 -8.23 -21.89
N ALA A 106 17.83 -7.30 -22.24
CA ALA A 106 16.39 -7.55 -22.31
C ALA A 106 15.67 -6.31 -22.87
N LYS A 107 15.66 -6.16 -24.20
CA LYS A 107 14.63 -5.36 -24.89
C LYS A 107 13.44 -6.28 -25.16
N ALA A 108 12.30 -6.01 -24.53
CA ALA A 108 11.01 -6.62 -24.88
C ALA A 108 9.86 -5.59 -24.74
N PRO A 109 8.80 -5.68 -25.56
CA PRO A 109 7.99 -4.53 -25.98
C PRO A 109 6.93 -4.09 -24.97
N ALA A 110 6.44 -2.87 -25.20
CA ALA A 110 5.51 -2.10 -24.39
C ALA A 110 4.05 -2.59 -24.52
N GLY A 111 3.51 -3.07 -23.40
CA GLY A 111 2.08 -3.00 -23.07
C GLY A 111 1.88 -2.00 -21.92
N PRO A 112 0.68 -1.87 -21.32
CA PRO A 112 0.42 -1.00 -20.16
C PRO A 112 1.08 -1.62 -18.91
N ARG A 113 2.40 -1.71 -18.94
CA ARG A 113 3.22 -2.42 -17.98
C ARG A 113 3.59 -1.45 -16.87
N ARG A 114 3.42 -1.91 -15.63
CA ARG A 114 4.14 -1.43 -14.45
C ARG A 114 5.52 -0.92 -14.90
N LYS A 115 5.81 0.35 -14.63
CA LYS A 115 7.11 0.96 -14.95
C LYS A 115 8.23 0.00 -14.51
N LYS A 116 9.23 -0.17 -15.37
CA LYS A 116 10.43 -0.95 -15.04
C LYS A 116 11.01 -0.42 -13.72
N ALA A 117 11.52 -1.32 -12.88
CA ALA A 117 12.11 -0.93 -11.59
C ALA A 117 13.25 0.07 -11.83
N ALA A 118 13.26 1.14 -11.04
CA ALA A 118 14.28 2.20 -11.14
C ALA A 118 15.53 1.90 -10.31
N TYR A 119 15.47 0.91 -9.41
CA TYR A 119 16.56 0.54 -8.50
C TYR A 119 16.46 -0.95 -8.13
N ALA A 120 17.56 -1.52 -7.62
CA ALA A 120 17.63 -2.90 -7.18
C ALA A 120 16.74 -3.17 -5.94
N GLY A 121 16.06 -4.31 -5.93
CA GLY A 121 15.15 -4.72 -4.84
C GLY A 121 15.79 -5.68 -3.84
N GLY A 122 14.93 -6.41 -3.10
CA GLY A 122 15.39 -7.46 -2.20
C GLY A 122 15.98 -8.66 -2.95
N LEU A 123 16.96 -9.33 -2.33
CA LEU A 123 17.55 -10.57 -2.83
C LEU A 123 16.59 -11.74 -2.61
N VAL A 124 16.41 -12.56 -3.64
CA VAL A 124 15.70 -13.85 -3.55
C VAL A 124 16.72 -14.93 -3.84
N LEU A 125 16.90 -15.85 -2.89
CA LEU A 125 17.74 -17.03 -3.10
C LEU A 125 17.00 -18.03 -3.99
N GLU A 126 17.75 -18.73 -4.83
CA GLU A 126 17.18 -19.80 -5.66
C GLU A 126 16.63 -20.93 -4.78
N PRO A 127 15.34 -21.27 -4.89
CA PRO A 127 14.73 -22.28 -4.05
C PRO A 127 15.21 -23.67 -4.44
N LYS A 128 15.46 -24.52 -3.44
CA LYS A 128 15.68 -25.96 -3.64
C LYS A 128 14.32 -26.64 -3.69
N ALA A 129 13.81 -26.94 -4.89
CA ALA A 129 12.52 -27.59 -5.05
C ALA A 129 12.56 -29.04 -4.58
N GLY A 130 11.58 -29.46 -3.78
CA GLY A 130 11.45 -30.83 -3.31
C GLY A 130 10.49 -30.97 -2.14
N LEU A 131 10.14 -32.21 -1.82
CA LEU A 131 9.48 -32.56 -0.57
C LEU A 131 10.55 -32.79 0.50
N TYR A 132 10.36 -32.21 1.68
CA TYR A 132 11.32 -32.30 2.78
C TYR A 132 10.78 -33.22 3.88
N ASP A 133 11.45 -34.36 4.09
CA ASP A 133 11.09 -35.32 5.15
C ASP A 133 11.70 -34.95 6.52
N LYS A 134 12.57 -33.94 6.56
CA LYS A 134 13.22 -33.43 7.77
C LYS A 134 12.68 -32.04 8.13
N LEU A 135 12.78 -31.69 9.41
CA LEU A 135 12.38 -30.36 9.90
C LEU A 135 13.12 -29.25 9.15
N VAL A 136 12.36 -28.23 8.72
CA VAL A 136 12.88 -27.03 8.08
C VAL A 136 12.83 -25.89 9.08
N LEU A 137 13.98 -25.29 9.37
CA LEU A 137 14.07 -24.10 10.21
C LEU A 137 13.94 -22.84 9.34
N LEU A 138 12.91 -22.04 9.61
CA LEU A 138 12.73 -20.73 9.00
C LEU A 138 13.21 -19.65 9.98
N LEU A 139 14.16 -18.84 9.53
CA LEU A 139 14.67 -17.67 10.26
C LEU A 139 14.29 -16.42 9.47
N ASP A 140 13.79 -15.39 10.16
CA ASP A 140 13.41 -14.11 9.56
C ASP A 140 13.86 -12.94 10.44
N PHE A 141 14.10 -11.79 9.83
CA PHE A 141 14.45 -10.56 10.52
C PHE A 141 13.17 -9.78 10.89
N ASN A 142 13.05 -9.41 12.17
CA ASN A 142 11.98 -8.53 12.62
C ASN A 142 12.15 -7.13 12.03
N SER A 143 11.27 -6.76 11.10
CA SER A 143 11.24 -5.43 10.48
C SER A 143 12.58 -5.00 9.89
N LEU A 144 13.06 -5.74 8.88
CA LEU A 144 14.37 -5.53 8.24
C LEU A 144 14.64 -4.07 7.83
N TYR A 145 13.82 -3.47 6.96
CA TYR A 145 14.09 -2.11 6.44
C TYR A 145 14.04 -1.01 7.52
N PRO A 146 13.05 -0.95 8.43
CA PRO A 146 13.11 0.00 9.55
C PRO A 146 14.33 -0.17 10.45
N SER A 147 14.85 -1.38 10.58
CA SER A 147 16.06 -1.64 11.36
C SER A 147 17.32 -1.17 10.63
N ILE A 148 17.44 -1.44 9.32
CA ILE A 148 18.54 -0.91 8.49
C ILE A 148 18.58 0.62 8.51
N ILE A 149 17.42 1.28 8.36
CA ILE A 149 17.32 2.75 8.39
C ILE A 149 17.88 3.32 9.70
N ARG A 150 17.60 2.66 10.84
CA ARG A 150 18.09 3.10 12.16
C ARG A 150 19.56 2.78 12.37
N GLU A 151 19.98 1.56 12.03
CA GLU A 151 21.35 1.07 12.24
C GLU A 151 22.37 1.93 11.49
N TYR A 152 22.08 2.25 10.23
CA TYR A 152 22.97 3.04 9.37
C TYR A 152 22.60 4.53 9.34
N ASN A 153 21.69 4.98 10.21
CA ASN A 153 21.23 6.37 10.29
C ASN A 153 20.85 6.97 8.90
N ILE A 154 20.07 6.23 8.12
CA ILE A 154 19.67 6.64 6.76
C ILE A 154 18.54 7.68 6.86
N CYS A 155 18.83 8.91 6.44
CA CYS A 155 17.89 10.03 6.46
C CYS A 155 18.21 11.00 5.32
N PHE A 156 17.24 11.81 4.92
CA PHE A 156 17.42 12.92 3.96
C PHE A 156 18.50 13.94 4.39
N THR A 157 18.95 13.90 5.64
CA THR A 157 19.92 14.86 6.21
C THR A 157 21.28 14.24 6.51
N THR A 158 21.47 12.95 6.24
CA THR A 158 22.66 12.19 6.67
C THR A 158 23.33 11.42 5.55
N VAL A 159 22.67 11.27 4.41
CA VAL A 159 23.19 10.63 3.20
C VAL A 159 23.47 11.72 2.17
N ASP A 160 24.65 11.66 1.55
CA ASP A 160 25.11 12.57 0.50
C ASP A 160 24.61 12.15 -0.90
#